data_AF-A0A951L735-F1
#
_entry.id   AF-A0A951L735-F1
#
_cell.length_a   1.000
_cell.length_b   1.000
_cell.length_c   1.000
_cell.angle_alpha   90.00
_cell.angle_beta   90.00
_cell.angle_gamma   90.00
#
_symmetry.space_group_name_H-M   'P 1'
#
loop_
_entity.id
_entity.type
_entity.pdbx_description
1 polymer ?
#
loop_
_entity_poly.entity_id
_entity_poly.type
_entity_poly.pdbx_seq_one_letter_code
_entity_poly.pdbx_strand_id
1 'polypeptide(L)'
;MRGSIVSRRSMLGAVAGAAMAPAIVRAQAPAGGGSAQLGSPASVISNPPREWRPGHPSIYPDPDVIVVDPSFRDLVPGNVPLQRLWTGARWAEGPAWSSQGQYLVFSDVTGNIQYRYLWDDGRVTAFRRPSYNSNGNSFDFQGRQLSCEDFNRRVVRWEHDGTLTVIADAFEGKPLNSPNDIVPHPDGSIWFTDPAYGDRLSEGHPDEAGGPANRTGKINPAIGAPNAGVIGGRKRELSTNVYRWDPSGKLTAVITEDKLPDPNGLCFSPDYKTLYVISTGRGPGDAGLGGQRVVFAFDVDGVGVGNQRQFTDMMVDGVKCGPDGMRADVFGNLWISSNAPLGYGGALCLSPQGKLLGRIRLPEVCANLAFGGPKRDRLFMTASQSLFMLQTTTQGAAPG
;
A
#
# COMPACT_ATOMS: atom_id res chain seq x y z
N MET A 1 -82.78 -58.28 9.58
CA MET A 1 -82.65 -59.57 8.86
C MET A 1 -81.18 -59.81 8.58
N ARG A 2 -80.70 -61.03 8.89
CA ARG A 2 -79.58 -61.81 8.31
C ARG A 2 -78.59 -61.03 7.40
N GLY A 3 -77.28 -61.07 7.54
CA GLY A 3 -76.36 -61.97 8.26
C GLY A 3 -75.06 -62.14 7.43
N SER A 4 -73.98 -62.58 8.10
CA SER A 4 -72.86 -63.37 7.53
C SER A 4 -71.85 -62.62 6.60
N ILE A 5 -70.53 -62.85 6.54
CA ILE A 5 -69.60 -63.88 7.05
C ILE A 5 -68.19 -63.27 7.20
N VAL A 6 -67.42 -63.85 8.12
CA VAL A 6 -65.99 -63.69 8.43
C VAL A 6 -65.06 -64.19 7.31
N SER A 7 -63.90 -63.57 7.07
CA SER A 7 -62.60 -64.29 6.99
C SER A 7 -61.38 -63.38 6.87
N ARG A 8 -60.30 -63.81 7.53
CA ARG A 8 -58.93 -63.27 7.62
C ARG A 8 -58.11 -63.65 6.38
N ARG A 9 -57.23 -62.75 5.91
CA ARG A 9 -55.77 -62.96 5.86
C ARG A 9 -54.99 -61.80 5.23
N SER A 10 -53.92 -61.49 5.94
CA SER A 10 -52.71 -60.71 5.71
C SER A 10 -52.11 -60.75 4.30
N MET A 11 -51.62 -59.63 3.77
CA MET A 11 -50.18 -59.22 3.77
C MET A 11 -49.87 -58.17 2.70
N LEU A 12 -49.18 -57.12 3.17
CA LEU A 12 -48.05 -56.39 2.57
C LEU A 12 -48.07 -56.01 1.07
N GLY A 13 -47.88 -54.71 0.85
CA GLY A 13 -47.43 -54.16 -0.43
C GLY A 13 -47.55 -52.65 -0.45
N ALA A 14 -46.64 -51.95 0.23
CA ALA A 14 -46.54 -50.50 0.16
C ALA A 14 -46.06 -50.08 -1.24
N VAL A 15 -46.90 -49.33 -1.98
CA VAL A 15 -46.49 -48.57 -3.16
C VAL A 15 -47.14 -47.18 -3.11
N ALA A 16 -46.25 -46.20 -3.16
CA ALA A 16 -46.37 -44.78 -3.46
C ALA A 16 -47.74 -44.22 -3.91
N GLY A 17 -48.23 -43.22 -3.16
CA GLY A 17 -49.18 -42.22 -3.63
C GLY A 17 -48.58 -40.83 -3.43
N ALA A 18 -48.32 -40.14 -4.54
CA ALA A 18 -47.61 -38.87 -4.60
C ALA A 18 -48.44 -37.71 -4.00
N ALA A 19 -47.83 -36.95 -3.09
CA ALA A 19 -48.26 -35.60 -2.76
C ALA A 19 -47.35 -34.62 -3.51
N MET A 20 -47.93 -33.88 -4.46
CA MET A 20 -47.29 -32.76 -5.16
C MET A 20 -47.08 -31.62 -4.15
N ALA A 21 -45.83 -31.39 -3.75
CA ALA A 21 -45.41 -30.17 -3.07
C ALA A 21 -45.04 -29.09 -4.11
N PRO A 22 -45.27 -27.80 -3.80
CA PRO A 22 -44.98 -26.71 -4.72
C PRO A 22 -43.48 -26.64 -5.01
N ALA A 23 -43.13 -26.43 -6.29
CA ALA A 23 -41.76 -26.25 -6.73
C ALA A 23 -41.18 -24.97 -6.12
N ILE A 24 -40.45 -25.13 -5.02
CA ILE A 24 -39.43 -24.17 -4.63
C ILE A 24 -38.36 -24.27 -5.71
N VAL A 25 -38.31 -23.28 -6.60
CA VAL A 25 -37.15 -23.06 -7.45
C VAL A 25 -36.00 -22.69 -6.52
N ARG A 26 -35.27 -23.72 -6.04
CA ARG A 26 -33.90 -23.54 -5.58
C ARG A 26 -33.16 -23.02 -6.80
N ALA A 27 -32.76 -21.75 -6.77
CA ALA A 27 -31.70 -21.28 -7.63
C ALA A 27 -30.55 -22.28 -7.46
N GLN A 28 -30.29 -23.05 -8.52
CA GLN A 28 -29.11 -23.89 -8.59
C GLN A 28 -27.95 -22.93 -8.46
N ALA A 29 -27.20 -23.06 -7.36
CA ALA A 29 -25.86 -22.51 -7.28
C ALA A 29 -25.13 -22.93 -8.56
N PRO A 30 -24.37 -22.04 -9.21
CA PRO A 30 -23.65 -22.39 -10.42
C PRO A 30 -22.82 -23.65 -10.13
N ALA A 31 -23.06 -24.70 -10.91
CA ALA A 31 -22.29 -25.91 -10.84
C ALA A 31 -20.82 -25.57 -11.12
N GLY A 32 -19.98 -25.73 -10.10
CA GLY A 32 -18.54 -25.92 -10.19
C GLY A 32 -17.82 -25.10 -11.27
N GLY A 33 -17.75 -23.77 -11.09
CA GLY A 33 -16.59 -23.04 -11.58
C GLY A 33 -15.39 -23.57 -10.80
N GLY A 34 -14.53 -24.36 -11.44
CA GLY A 34 -13.36 -24.93 -10.79
C GLY A 34 -12.63 -23.84 -10.02
N SER A 35 -12.31 -24.10 -8.75
CA SER A 35 -11.28 -23.31 -8.09
C SER A 35 -10.09 -23.36 -9.02
N ALA A 36 -9.72 -22.23 -9.64
CA ALA A 36 -8.35 -22.11 -10.09
C ALA A 36 -7.50 -22.60 -8.90
N GLN A 37 -6.58 -23.52 -9.12
CA GLN A 37 -5.59 -23.88 -8.11
C GLN A 37 -4.77 -22.62 -7.83
N LEU A 38 -5.32 -21.67 -7.08
CA LEU A 38 -4.65 -20.51 -6.56
C LEU A 38 -3.90 -21.06 -5.36
N GLY A 39 -2.62 -21.39 -5.59
CA GLY A 39 -1.80 -22.13 -4.65
C GLY A 39 -1.90 -21.56 -3.23
N SER A 40 -2.48 -22.36 -2.32
CA SER A 40 -2.53 -22.07 -0.89
C SER A 40 -1.11 -22.06 -0.32
N PRO A 41 -0.88 -21.27 0.75
CA PRO A 41 0.19 -20.26 0.76
C PRO A 41 1.40 -20.71 -0.06
N ALA A 42 1.35 -20.45 -1.36
CA ALA A 42 2.30 -21.02 -2.27
C ALA A 42 3.65 -20.32 -2.07
N SER A 43 4.67 -21.12 -1.76
CA SER A 43 6.06 -20.70 -1.73
C SER A 43 6.40 -19.78 -2.92
N VAL A 44 7.34 -18.87 -2.68
CA VAL A 44 8.01 -18.05 -3.71
C VAL A 44 9.27 -18.76 -4.26
N ILE A 45 9.52 -19.99 -3.82
CA ILE A 45 10.59 -20.84 -4.35
C ILE A 45 10.06 -21.50 -5.62
N SER A 46 10.62 -21.13 -6.76
CA SER A 46 10.39 -21.81 -8.04
C SER A 46 11.10 -23.16 -8.09
N ASN A 47 10.75 -24.02 -9.06
CA ASN A 47 11.53 -25.21 -9.40
C ASN A 47 11.98 -25.12 -10.87
N PRO A 48 13.29 -25.00 -11.16
CA PRO A 48 14.39 -24.90 -10.18
C PRO A 48 14.32 -23.61 -9.33
N PRO A 49 14.92 -23.58 -8.13
CA PRO A 49 14.95 -22.39 -7.29
C PRO A 49 15.53 -21.19 -8.03
N ARG A 50 14.83 -20.05 -7.94
CA ARG A 50 15.27 -18.80 -8.57
C ARG A 50 16.56 -18.31 -7.91
N GLU A 51 17.54 -17.97 -8.73
CA GLU A 51 18.71 -17.23 -8.30
C GLU A 51 18.55 -15.75 -8.60
N TRP A 52 18.44 -14.94 -7.56
CA TRP A 52 18.29 -13.49 -7.65
C TRP A 52 19.59 -12.74 -8.00
N ARG A 53 20.65 -13.46 -8.39
CA ARG A 53 21.98 -12.88 -8.64
C ARG A 53 22.05 -12.38 -10.09
N PRO A 54 22.76 -11.28 -10.36
CA PRO A 54 23.01 -10.85 -11.74
C PRO A 54 23.62 -11.98 -12.59
N GLY A 55 23.16 -12.11 -13.84
CA GLY A 55 23.71 -13.08 -14.79
C GLY A 55 23.07 -14.48 -14.79
N HIS A 56 22.14 -14.78 -13.87
CA HIS A 56 21.39 -16.04 -13.90
C HIS A 56 20.14 -15.93 -14.81
N PRO A 57 19.86 -16.93 -15.66
CA PRO A 57 18.71 -16.88 -16.55
C PRO A 57 17.40 -16.92 -15.76
N SER A 58 16.43 -16.11 -16.19
CA SER A 58 15.09 -16.09 -15.61
C SER A 58 14.18 -17.13 -16.26
N ILE A 59 13.17 -17.57 -15.53
CA ILE A 59 12.13 -18.49 -16.01
C ILE A 59 10.95 -17.66 -16.53
N TYR A 60 10.37 -18.08 -17.66
CA TYR A 60 9.20 -17.45 -18.27
C TYR A 60 8.07 -18.47 -18.53
N PRO A 61 6.79 -18.13 -18.29
CA PRO A 61 6.37 -16.96 -17.55
C PRO A 61 6.91 -16.99 -16.11
N ASP A 62 7.13 -15.82 -15.55
CA ASP A 62 7.63 -15.71 -14.18
C ASP A 62 6.56 -16.28 -13.22
N PRO A 63 6.87 -17.33 -12.41
CA PRO A 63 5.88 -18.02 -11.59
C PRO A 63 5.32 -17.14 -10.45
N ASP A 64 5.95 -16.01 -10.16
CA ASP A 64 5.51 -15.07 -9.13
C ASP A 64 4.67 -13.92 -9.71
N VAL A 65 4.48 -13.88 -11.03
CA VAL A 65 3.51 -13.01 -11.70
C VAL A 65 2.23 -13.81 -11.94
N ILE A 66 1.26 -13.66 -11.03
CA ILE A 66 0.00 -14.41 -11.03
C ILE A 66 -1.08 -13.64 -11.77
N VAL A 67 -1.55 -14.22 -12.88
CA VAL A 67 -2.72 -13.73 -13.63
C VAL A 67 -3.99 -14.23 -12.94
N VAL A 68 -4.82 -13.32 -12.42
CA VAL A 68 -6.13 -13.65 -11.83
C VAL A 68 -7.24 -13.42 -12.85
N ASP A 69 -7.20 -12.30 -13.56
CA ASP A 69 -8.03 -11.98 -14.71
C ASP A 69 -7.18 -11.97 -15.99
N PRO A 70 -7.65 -12.56 -17.11
CA PRO A 70 -6.90 -12.58 -18.38
C PRO A 70 -6.42 -11.20 -18.87
N SER A 71 -7.16 -10.12 -18.58
CA SER A 71 -6.76 -8.74 -18.95
C SER A 71 -5.47 -8.27 -18.27
N PHE A 72 -5.03 -8.91 -17.19
CA PHE A 72 -3.73 -8.58 -16.57
C PHE A 72 -2.54 -8.86 -17.50
N ARG A 73 -2.70 -9.75 -18.47
CA ARG A 73 -1.66 -10.04 -19.49
C ARG A 73 -1.37 -8.84 -20.40
N ASP A 74 -2.30 -7.90 -20.50
CA ASP A 74 -2.11 -6.65 -21.25
C ASP A 74 -1.29 -5.64 -20.45
N LEU A 75 -1.09 -5.85 -19.14
CA LEU A 75 -0.34 -4.97 -18.24
C LEU A 75 1.06 -5.50 -17.90
N VAL A 76 1.28 -6.82 -17.98
CA VAL A 76 2.56 -7.46 -17.72
C VAL A 76 2.86 -8.51 -18.81
N PRO A 77 3.94 -8.32 -19.61
CA PRO A 77 4.33 -9.31 -20.61
C PRO A 77 4.68 -10.67 -19.99
N GLY A 78 4.37 -11.76 -20.68
CA GLY A 78 4.72 -13.12 -20.22
C GLY A 78 6.22 -13.45 -20.29
N ASN A 79 7.04 -12.59 -20.86
CA ASN A 79 8.47 -12.81 -21.12
C ASN A 79 9.38 -11.79 -20.41
N VAL A 80 8.88 -11.14 -19.35
CA VAL A 80 9.69 -10.25 -18.50
C VAL A 80 9.94 -10.88 -17.13
N PRO A 81 11.14 -10.73 -16.56
CA PRO A 81 11.45 -11.33 -15.28
C PRO A 81 11.12 -10.36 -14.14
N LEU A 82 10.68 -10.90 -13.01
CA LEU A 82 10.75 -10.20 -11.74
C LEU A 82 12.21 -10.18 -11.27
N GLN A 83 12.74 -9.00 -10.98
CA GLN A 83 14.14 -8.80 -10.59
C GLN A 83 14.24 -8.30 -9.15
N ARG A 84 15.21 -8.82 -8.39
CA ARG A 84 15.67 -8.19 -7.15
C ARG A 84 16.93 -7.39 -7.47
N LEU A 85 16.77 -6.07 -7.51
CA LEU A 85 17.84 -5.14 -7.88
C LEU A 85 18.87 -5.00 -6.76
N TRP A 86 18.42 -5.05 -5.51
CA TRP A 86 19.28 -4.81 -4.35
C TRP A 86 18.69 -5.38 -3.06
N THR A 87 19.55 -5.63 -2.07
CA THR A 87 19.19 -5.97 -0.69
C THR A 87 20.18 -5.34 0.28
N GLY A 88 19.73 -5.04 1.50
CA GLY A 88 20.56 -4.45 2.55
C GLY A 88 19.88 -3.35 3.37
N ALA A 89 18.63 -2.99 3.05
CA ALA A 89 17.86 -2.09 3.89
C ALA A 89 17.40 -2.82 5.16
N ARG A 90 17.10 -2.06 6.20
CA ARG A 90 16.38 -2.58 7.35
C ARG A 90 14.86 -2.50 7.15
N TRP A 91 14.38 -1.38 6.59
CA TRP A 91 12.98 -1.22 6.16
C TRP A 91 12.88 -0.28 4.95
N ALA A 92 12.81 -0.86 3.75
CA ALA A 92 12.72 -0.15 2.49
C ALA A 92 11.30 0.39 2.24
N GLU A 93 11.19 1.69 1.96
CA GLU A 93 9.94 2.43 1.81
C GLU A 93 10.06 3.57 0.78
N GLY A 94 8.94 4.20 0.47
CA GLY A 94 8.84 5.46 -0.26
C GLY A 94 9.65 5.53 -1.55
N PRO A 95 9.56 4.56 -2.48
CA PRO A 95 10.22 4.68 -3.77
C PRO A 95 9.60 5.82 -4.58
N ALA A 96 10.44 6.61 -5.27
CA ALA A 96 9.99 7.65 -6.18
C ALA A 96 10.98 7.83 -7.34
N TRP A 97 10.46 8.01 -8.55
CA TRP A 97 11.29 8.10 -9.75
C TRP A 97 11.60 9.56 -10.15
N SER A 98 12.89 9.88 -10.25
CA SER A 98 13.35 11.13 -10.87
C SER A 98 13.49 10.94 -12.38
N SER A 99 12.55 11.46 -13.16
CA SER A 99 12.63 11.41 -14.63
C SER A 99 13.81 12.21 -15.19
N GLN A 100 14.11 13.36 -14.59
CA GLN A 100 15.22 14.22 -15.03
C GLN A 100 16.58 13.62 -14.63
N GLY A 101 16.68 13.09 -13.41
CA GLY A 101 17.92 12.51 -12.89
C GLY A 101 18.16 11.06 -13.30
N GLN A 102 17.14 10.37 -13.85
CA GLN A 102 17.16 8.95 -14.19
C GLN A 102 17.62 8.05 -13.03
N TYR A 103 17.01 8.25 -11.86
CA TYR A 103 17.22 7.38 -10.71
C TYR A 103 15.92 7.20 -9.92
N LEU A 104 15.82 6.08 -9.21
CA LEU A 104 14.78 5.87 -8.20
C LEU A 104 15.37 6.21 -6.83
N VAL A 105 14.79 7.16 -6.09
CA VAL A 105 15.09 7.33 -4.66
C VAL A 105 14.17 6.42 -3.85
N PHE A 106 14.67 5.87 -2.76
CA PHE A 106 13.85 5.16 -1.78
C PHE A 106 14.50 5.27 -0.39
N SER A 107 13.69 5.12 0.64
CA SER A 107 14.10 5.27 2.03
C SER A 107 14.41 3.92 2.66
N ASP A 108 15.44 3.86 3.51
CA ASP A 108 15.54 2.88 4.58
C ASP A 108 15.20 3.58 5.89
N VAL A 109 13.92 3.51 6.27
CA VAL A 109 13.33 4.33 7.35
C VAL A 109 14.06 4.06 8.66
N THR A 110 14.27 2.79 8.99
CA THR A 110 14.95 2.38 10.23
C THR A 110 16.48 2.41 10.13
N GLY A 111 17.02 2.47 8.91
CA GLY A 111 18.43 2.74 8.64
C GLY A 111 18.81 4.22 8.70
N ASN A 112 17.82 5.13 8.74
CA ASN A 112 18.00 6.59 8.70
C ASN A 112 18.88 7.02 7.52
N ILE A 113 18.57 6.47 6.34
CA ILE A 113 19.27 6.76 5.09
C ILE A 113 18.29 6.70 3.92
N GLN A 114 18.46 7.58 2.95
CA GLN A 114 17.89 7.40 1.61
C GLN A 114 18.94 6.77 0.70
N TYR A 115 18.51 5.83 -0.13
CA TYR A 115 19.28 5.27 -1.22
C TYR A 115 18.76 5.79 -2.56
N ARG A 116 19.57 5.63 -3.61
CA ARG A 116 19.13 5.77 -4.99
C ARG A 116 19.62 4.62 -5.86
N TYR A 117 18.72 4.05 -6.66
CA TYR A 117 19.05 3.15 -7.76
C TYR A 117 19.31 3.98 -9.02
N LEU A 118 20.51 3.85 -9.59
CA LEU A 118 20.96 4.55 -10.79
C LEU A 118 20.57 3.74 -12.02
N TRP A 119 19.87 4.36 -12.96
CA TRP A 119 19.32 3.65 -14.12
C TRP A 119 20.37 3.25 -15.16
N ASP A 120 21.42 4.05 -15.29
CA ASP A 120 22.48 3.89 -16.28
C ASP A 120 23.34 2.65 -16.04
N ASP A 121 23.66 2.33 -14.78
CA ASP A 121 24.55 1.21 -14.44
C ASP A 121 23.97 0.22 -13.41
N GLY A 122 22.76 0.46 -12.93
CA GLY A 122 22.03 -0.44 -12.03
C GLY A 122 22.53 -0.45 -10.58
N ARG A 123 23.45 0.43 -10.19
CA ARG A 123 23.95 0.49 -8.81
C ARG A 123 22.92 1.11 -7.87
N VAL A 124 22.85 0.59 -6.66
CA VAL A 124 22.21 1.28 -5.52
C VAL A 124 23.28 1.94 -4.68
N THR A 125 23.17 3.25 -4.49
CA THR A 125 24.13 4.07 -3.71
C THR A 125 23.43 4.81 -2.59
N ALA A 126 24.14 5.03 -1.48
CA ALA A 126 23.70 5.96 -0.44
C ALA A 126 23.46 7.35 -1.05
N PHE A 127 22.39 8.02 -0.65
CA PHE A 127 22.02 9.34 -1.17
C PHE A 127 21.98 10.41 -0.09
N ARG A 128 21.19 10.23 0.98
CA ARG A 128 21.13 11.16 2.12
C ARG A 128 21.29 10.42 3.43
N ARG A 129 22.27 10.82 4.24
CA ARG A 129 22.60 10.22 5.54
C ARG A 129 23.10 11.29 6.51
N PRO A 130 22.40 11.57 7.62
CA PRO A 130 21.09 11.03 7.98
C PRO A 130 20.01 11.46 6.98
N SER A 131 18.96 10.66 6.85
CA SER A 131 17.73 11.06 6.12
C SER A 131 16.66 11.64 7.05
N TYR A 132 16.93 11.70 8.35
CA TYR A 132 15.96 12.01 9.41
C TYR A 132 14.76 11.06 9.38
N ASN A 133 15.07 9.76 9.19
CA ASN A 133 14.08 8.71 9.02
C ASN A 133 13.03 9.09 7.97
N SER A 134 13.51 9.56 6.81
CA SER A 134 12.63 9.79 5.68
C SER A 134 11.82 8.53 5.37
N ASN A 135 10.53 8.71 5.07
CA ASN A 135 9.59 7.65 4.74
C ASN A 135 9.19 7.77 3.26
N GLY A 136 7.94 8.14 2.96
CA GLY A 136 7.45 8.41 1.62
C GLY A 136 8.22 9.50 0.88
N ASN A 137 8.43 9.27 -0.42
CA ASN A 137 9.00 10.24 -1.34
C ASN A 137 8.08 10.41 -2.56
N SER A 138 8.21 11.56 -3.22
CA SER A 138 7.66 11.79 -4.55
C SER A 138 8.48 12.85 -5.27
N PHE A 139 8.11 13.19 -6.51
CA PHE A 139 8.61 14.35 -7.22
C PHE A 139 7.44 15.20 -7.64
N ASP A 140 7.48 16.51 -7.40
CA ASP A 140 6.43 17.39 -7.90
C ASP A 140 6.47 17.53 -9.43
N PHE A 141 5.49 18.24 -9.98
CA PHE A 141 5.40 18.48 -11.43
C PHE A 141 6.54 19.34 -12.01
N GLN A 142 7.41 19.88 -11.16
CA GLN A 142 8.62 20.60 -11.56
C GLN A 142 9.87 19.72 -11.47
N GLY A 143 9.74 18.48 -10.98
CA GLY A 143 10.84 17.53 -10.81
C GLY A 143 11.64 17.74 -9.52
N ARG A 144 11.08 18.44 -8.52
CA ARG A 144 11.70 18.61 -7.20
C ARG A 144 11.27 17.49 -6.28
N GLN A 145 12.23 16.96 -5.51
CA GLN A 145 11.94 15.85 -4.61
C GLN A 145 11.12 16.33 -3.41
N LEU A 146 10.04 15.63 -3.12
CA LEU A 146 9.26 15.73 -1.88
C LEU A 146 9.63 14.55 -0.99
N SER A 147 9.75 14.79 0.31
CA SER A 147 10.02 13.74 1.30
C SER A 147 9.23 13.99 2.58
N CYS A 148 8.66 12.93 3.12
CA CYS A 148 8.18 12.86 4.48
C CYS A 148 9.33 12.47 5.41
N GLU A 149 9.51 13.19 6.52
CA GLU A 149 10.53 12.90 7.55
C GLU A 149 9.86 12.59 8.89
N ASP A 150 9.94 11.33 9.33
CA ASP A 150 9.35 10.88 10.59
C ASP A 150 10.04 11.55 11.79
N PHE A 151 11.38 11.61 11.78
CA PHE A 151 12.17 12.12 12.92
C PHE A 151 11.95 13.61 13.19
N ASN A 152 11.78 14.41 12.14
CA ASN A 152 11.56 15.86 12.27
C ASN A 152 10.06 16.23 12.20
N ARG A 153 9.16 15.25 12.04
CA ARG A 153 7.71 15.43 11.96
C ARG A 153 7.31 16.48 10.91
N ARG A 154 7.85 16.33 9.69
CA ARG A 154 7.68 17.34 8.64
C ARG A 154 7.69 16.78 7.23
N VAL A 155 7.12 17.56 6.32
CA VAL A 155 7.26 17.39 4.88
C VAL A 155 8.27 18.42 4.37
N VAL A 156 9.20 17.98 3.54
CA VAL A 156 10.23 18.82 2.92
C VAL A 156 10.23 18.70 1.41
N ARG A 157 10.71 19.76 0.76
CA ARG A 157 11.00 19.79 -0.68
C ARG A 157 12.46 20.17 -0.90
N TRP A 158 13.17 19.37 -1.68
CA TRP A 158 14.51 19.71 -2.16
C TRP A 158 14.40 20.49 -3.45
N GLU A 159 14.85 21.73 -3.43
CA GLU A 159 14.91 22.60 -4.61
C GLU A 159 16.06 22.15 -5.53
N HIS A 160 16.04 22.61 -6.79
CA HIS A 160 17.03 22.18 -7.80
C HIS A 160 18.47 22.59 -7.47
N ASP A 161 18.66 23.65 -6.68
CA ASP A 161 19.97 24.09 -6.20
C ASP A 161 20.47 23.28 -4.98
N GLY A 162 19.69 22.30 -4.52
CA GLY A 162 19.99 21.47 -3.36
C GLY A 162 19.56 22.08 -2.02
N THR A 163 18.97 23.28 -2.01
CA THR A 163 18.38 23.84 -0.78
C THR A 163 17.12 23.08 -0.38
N LEU A 164 16.80 23.15 0.92
CA LEU A 164 15.63 22.49 1.49
C LEU A 164 14.58 23.54 1.88
N THR A 165 13.36 23.33 1.43
CA THR A 165 12.17 24.07 1.86
C THR A 165 11.33 23.18 2.77
N VAL A 166 10.96 23.66 3.96
CA VAL A 166 9.96 23.00 4.80
C VAL A 166 8.58 23.35 4.24
N ILE A 167 7.82 22.33 3.85
CA ILE A 167 6.46 22.48 3.32
C ILE A 167 5.46 22.57 4.48
N ALA A 168 5.60 21.67 5.45
CA ALA A 168 4.77 21.64 6.65
C ALA A 168 5.50 20.91 7.78
N ASP A 169 5.51 21.49 8.97
CA ASP A 169 5.99 20.88 10.22
C ASP A 169 4.98 21.05 11.39
N ALA A 170 3.93 21.84 11.18
CA ALA A 170 2.87 22.07 12.15
C ALA A 170 1.52 22.35 11.47
N PHE A 171 0.44 22.07 12.20
CA PHE A 171 -0.93 22.42 11.87
C PHE A 171 -1.60 23.08 13.09
N GLU A 172 -2.18 24.28 12.90
CA GLU A 172 -2.80 25.05 13.98
C GLU A 172 -1.89 25.26 15.22
N GLY A 173 -0.59 25.47 14.97
CA GLY A 173 0.42 25.68 16.01
C GLY A 173 0.91 24.40 16.71
N LYS A 174 0.36 23.23 16.36
CA LYS A 174 0.76 21.92 16.90
C LYS A 174 1.68 21.20 15.90
N PRO A 175 2.74 20.52 16.37
CA PRO A 175 3.58 19.71 15.49
C PRO A 175 2.76 18.63 14.78
N LEU A 176 3.12 18.30 13.54
CA LEU A 176 2.58 17.12 12.84
C LEU A 176 2.89 15.83 13.63
N ASN A 177 2.25 14.71 13.29
CA ASN A 177 2.49 13.42 13.93
C ASN A 177 3.80 12.80 13.45
N SER A 178 3.80 12.33 12.21
CA SER A 178 4.93 11.74 11.50
C SER A 178 4.45 11.52 10.06
N PRO A 179 4.62 12.51 9.17
CA PRO A 179 4.16 12.39 7.79
C PRO A 179 4.70 11.09 7.16
N ASN A 180 3.85 10.36 6.45
CA ASN A 180 4.16 8.98 6.06
C ASN A 180 4.30 8.80 4.55
N ASP A 181 3.25 9.03 3.75
CA ASP A 181 3.32 9.04 2.28
C ASP A 181 2.83 10.37 1.70
N ILE A 182 3.22 10.66 0.46
CA ILE A 182 3.07 11.98 -0.18
C ILE A 182 2.83 11.88 -1.68
N VAL A 183 1.90 12.70 -2.19
CA VAL A 183 1.62 12.83 -3.62
C VAL A 183 1.45 14.29 -4.05
N PRO A 184 2.01 14.69 -5.20
CA PRO A 184 1.78 16.00 -5.78
C PRO A 184 0.46 16.04 -6.56
N HIS A 185 -0.06 17.25 -6.74
CA HIS A 185 -1.22 17.51 -7.58
C HIS A 185 -0.86 18.55 -8.69
N PRO A 186 -1.45 18.47 -9.90
CA PRO A 186 -1.15 19.37 -11.02
C PRO A 186 -1.38 20.86 -10.74
N ASP A 187 -2.24 21.19 -9.77
CA ASP A 187 -2.48 22.57 -9.31
C ASP A 187 -1.34 23.13 -8.44
N GLY A 188 -0.27 22.36 -8.22
CA GLY A 188 0.87 22.72 -7.38
C GLY A 188 0.68 22.42 -5.89
N SER A 189 -0.48 21.90 -5.48
CA SER A 189 -0.69 21.42 -4.11
C SER A 189 0.01 20.09 -3.85
N ILE A 190 0.27 19.84 -2.57
CA ILE A 190 0.93 18.63 -2.06
C ILE A 190 -0.01 18.00 -1.04
N TRP A 191 -0.27 16.71 -1.19
CA TRP A 191 -1.15 15.94 -0.31
C TRP A 191 -0.34 14.86 0.39
N PHE A 192 -0.53 14.70 1.70
CA PHE A 192 0.21 13.73 2.47
C PHE A 192 -0.60 13.20 3.65
N THR A 193 -0.21 12.03 4.14
CA THR A 193 -0.79 11.40 5.33
C THR A 193 0.08 11.63 6.54
N ASP A 194 -0.54 11.81 7.70
CA ASP A 194 0.13 12.10 8.97
C ASP A 194 -0.31 11.13 10.08
N PRO A 195 -0.03 9.83 9.93
CA PRO A 195 -0.20 8.85 11.01
C PRO A 195 0.88 9.01 12.08
N ALA A 196 0.85 8.14 13.09
CA ALA A 196 1.77 8.18 14.22
C ALA A 196 2.91 7.13 14.17
N TYR A 197 3.24 6.57 13.00
CA TYR A 197 4.23 5.48 12.90
C TYR A 197 5.63 5.90 13.34
N GLY A 198 6.01 7.16 13.10
CA GLY A 198 7.28 7.75 13.52
C GLY A 198 7.44 7.90 15.05
N ASP A 199 6.36 7.76 15.84
CA ASP A 199 6.42 7.76 17.31
C ASP A 199 7.05 6.46 17.88
N ARG A 200 7.66 5.60 17.04
CA ARG A 200 8.39 4.40 17.43
C ARG A 200 9.89 4.64 17.44
N LEU A 201 10.60 3.88 18.27
CA LEU A 201 12.07 3.83 18.27
C LEU A 201 12.67 3.37 16.93
N SER A 202 11.90 2.64 16.11
CA SER A 202 12.37 2.12 14.83
C SER A 202 12.33 3.15 13.71
N GLU A 203 11.26 3.93 13.62
CA GLU A 203 10.95 4.80 12.47
C GLU A 203 11.18 6.29 12.76
N GLY A 204 11.33 6.67 14.02
CA GLY A 204 11.66 8.06 14.37
C GLY A 204 12.14 8.13 15.80
N HIS A 205 11.33 8.72 16.67
CA HIS A 205 11.56 8.73 18.09
C HIS A 205 10.21 8.70 18.83
N PRO A 206 10.15 8.15 20.04
CA PRO A 206 8.93 8.20 20.84
C PRO A 206 8.57 9.63 21.24
N ASP A 207 7.31 9.82 21.63
CA ASP A 207 6.86 11.04 22.30
C ASP A 207 7.70 11.34 23.56
N GLU A 208 7.69 12.61 23.95
CA GLU A 208 7.96 13.04 25.33
C GLU A 208 7.11 12.27 26.36
N ALA A 209 7.59 12.26 27.60
CA ALA A 209 6.92 11.57 28.70
C ALA A 209 5.46 12.02 28.84
N GLY A 210 4.54 11.05 28.86
CA GLY A 210 3.10 11.31 28.95
C GLY A 210 2.39 11.50 27.60
N GLY A 211 3.11 11.37 26.47
CA GLY A 211 2.49 11.26 25.15
C GLY A 211 1.81 9.91 24.89
N PRO A 212 0.92 9.83 23.88
CA PRO A 212 0.22 8.59 23.53
C PRO A 212 1.13 7.37 23.37
N ALA A 213 2.29 7.52 22.73
CA ALA A 213 3.27 6.45 22.50
C ALA A 213 4.25 6.26 23.67
N ASN A 214 4.32 7.19 24.63
CA ASN A 214 5.22 7.15 25.80
C ASN A 214 4.50 7.50 27.12
N ARG A 215 3.34 6.87 27.37
CA ARG A 215 2.43 7.23 28.48
C ARG A 215 3.08 7.20 29.87
N THR A 216 4.00 6.28 30.10
CA THR A 216 4.69 6.12 31.40
C THR A 216 5.96 6.95 31.52
N GLY A 217 6.43 7.57 30.43
CA GLY A 217 7.69 8.30 30.39
C GLY A 217 8.94 7.44 30.58
N LYS A 218 8.82 6.10 30.51
CA LYS A 218 9.96 5.18 30.70
C LYS A 218 10.94 5.21 29.53
N ILE A 219 10.50 5.60 28.35
CA ILE A 219 11.37 5.74 27.19
C ILE A 219 11.89 7.17 27.15
N ASN A 220 13.20 7.34 27.03
CA ASN A 220 13.82 8.65 26.89
C ASN A 220 14.05 8.96 25.40
N PRO A 221 13.26 9.86 24.79
CA PRO A 221 13.39 10.18 23.36
C PRO A 221 14.71 10.88 23.00
N ALA A 222 15.46 11.40 23.97
CA ALA A 222 16.74 12.08 23.73
C ALA A 222 17.95 11.13 23.59
N ILE A 223 17.82 9.85 23.94
CA ILE A 223 18.94 8.90 23.85
C ILE A 223 19.26 8.59 22.39
N GLY A 224 20.52 8.79 21.98
CA GLY A 224 20.99 8.53 20.61
C GLY A 224 20.48 9.52 19.56
N ALA A 225 19.73 10.54 19.99
CA ALA A 225 19.02 11.47 19.14
C ALA A 225 19.08 12.89 19.72
N PRO A 226 20.25 13.56 19.70
CA PRO A 226 20.44 14.86 20.36
C PRO A 226 19.46 15.94 19.86
N ASN A 227 18.95 15.80 18.62
CA ASN A 227 17.97 16.73 18.04
C ASN A 227 16.51 16.35 18.32
N ALA A 228 16.23 15.14 18.83
CA ALA A 228 14.86 14.72 19.14
C ALA A 228 14.26 15.64 20.21
N GLY A 229 14.97 15.95 21.29
CA GLY A 229 14.46 16.83 22.35
C GLY A 229 14.21 18.30 21.96
N VAL A 230 14.58 18.73 20.74
CA VAL A 230 14.45 20.13 20.29
C VAL A 230 13.37 20.29 19.22
N ILE A 231 13.23 19.30 18.32
CA ILE A 231 12.36 19.42 17.12
C ILE A 231 11.26 18.36 17.16
N GLY A 232 11.64 17.07 17.20
CA GLY A 232 10.69 15.98 16.99
C GLY A 232 9.99 15.46 18.26
N GLY A 233 10.68 15.40 19.40
CA GLY A 233 10.30 14.68 20.63
C GLY A 233 9.08 15.21 21.36
N ARG A 234 8.33 16.13 20.77
CA ARG A 234 7.14 16.74 21.39
C ARG A 234 6.04 15.70 21.58
N LYS A 235 5.21 15.93 22.58
CA LYS A 235 3.99 15.14 22.79
C LYS A 235 3.07 15.25 21.57
N ARG A 236 2.63 14.12 21.02
CA ARG A 236 1.57 14.09 20.01
C ARG A 236 0.28 14.74 20.51
N GLU A 237 -0.24 15.68 19.71
CA GLU A 237 -1.47 16.44 19.99
C GLU A 237 -2.51 16.42 18.86
N LEU A 238 -2.11 16.08 17.63
CA LEU A 238 -3.00 16.00 16.49
C LEU A 238 -3.59 14.58 16.37
N SER A 239 -4.79 14.52 15.81
CA SER A 239 -5.36 13.28 15.28
C SER A 239 -4.60 12.84 14.03
N THR A 240 -4.76 11.59 13.61
CA THR A 240 -4.18 11.13 12.35
C THR A 240 -5.00 11.64 11.16
N ASN A 241 -4.39 12.41 10.25
CA ASN A 241 -5.13 13.13 9.20
C ASN A 241 -4.47 12.98 7.83
N VAL A 242 -5.22 13.30 6.78
CA VAL A 242 -4.71 13.60 5.45
C VAL A 242 -4.72 15.12 5.26
N TYR A 243 -3.59 15.67 4.86
CA TYR A 243 -3.41 17.09 4.67
C TYR A 243 -3.25 17.47 3.21
N ARG A 244 -3.70 18.67 2.87
CA ARG A 244 -3.39 19.37 1.62
C ARG A 244 -2.65 20.66 1.96
N TRP A 245 -1.44 20.80 1.44
CA TRP A 245 -0.69 22.06 1.39
C TRP A 245 -0.88 22.70 0.02
N ASP A 246 -1.16 24.00 -0.04
CA ASP A 246 -1.25 24.74 -1.31
C ASP A 246 -0.11 25.75 -1.48
N PRO A 247 0.16 26.22 -2.72
CA PRO A 247 1.26 27.14 -3.00
C PRO A 247 1.24 28.48 -2.25
N SER A 248 0.13 28.85 -1.61
CA SER A 248 0.08 30.04 -0.74
C SER A 248 0.72 29.80 0.64
N GLY A 249 1.07 28.54 0.95
CA GLY A 249 1.57 28.12 2.25
C GLY A 249 0.48 27.59 3.20
N LYS A 250 -0.79 27.56 2.77
CA LYS A 250 -1.90 27.10 3.61
C LYS A 250 -1.92 25.58 3.69
N LEU A 251 -1.96 25.07 4.92
CA LEU A 251 -2.18 23.65 5.22
C LEU A 251 -3.64 23.42 5.66
N THR A 252 -4.31 22.42 5.11
CA THR A 252 -5.70 22.06 5.43
C THR A 252 -5.81 20.56 5.70
N ALA A 253 -6.43 20.17 6.82
CA ALA A 253 -6.83 18.78 7.04
C ALA A 253 -8.06 18.46 6.18
N VAL A 254 -7.86 17.69 5.10
CA VAL A 254 -8.89 17.38 4.11
C VAL A 254 -9.65 16.09 4.42
N ILE A 255 -9.01 15.16 5.13
CA ILE A 255 -9.64 13.97 5.70
C ILE A 255 -9.14 13.84 7.13
N THR A 256 -10.07 13.77 8.07
CA THR A 256 -9.79 13.66 9.50
C THR A 256 -9.98 12.24 10.02
N GLU A 257 -9.36 11.93 11.16
CA GLU A 257 -9.35 10.59 11.77
C GLU A 257 -10.73 9.96 11.98
N ASP A 258 -11.77 10.76 12.25
CA ASP A 258 -13.15 10.29 12.40
C ASP A 258 -13.73 9.69 11.12
N LYS A 259 -13.23 10.12 9.96
CA LYS A 259 -13.59 9.58 8.64
C LYS A 259 -12.65 8.47 8.19
N LEU A 260 -11.35 8.62 8.47
CA LEU A 260 -10.32 7.69 8.05
C LEU A 260 -9.22 7.61 9.12
N PRO A 261 -9.29 6.62 10.03
CA PRO A 261 -8.24 6.41 11.02
C PRO A 261 -7.01 5.75 10.39
N ASP A 262 -5.83 6.08 10.91
CA ASP A 262 -4.53 5.56 10.45
C ASP A 262 -4.32 5.68 8.93
N PRO A 263 -4.34 6.91 8.37
CA PRO A 263 -4.01 7.14 6.97
C PRO A 263 -2.56 6.74 6.66
N ASN A 264 -2.33 6.07 5.54
CA ASN A 264 -1.00 5.63 5.10
C ASN A 264 -0.77 5.99 3.61
N GLY A 265 -0.61 5.04 2.69
CA GLY A 265 -0.40 5.34 1.28
C GLY A 265 -1.60 6.05 0.65
N LEU A 266 -1.31 6.94 -0.29
CA LEU A 266 -2.32 7.68 -1.03
C LEU A 266 -1.91 7.84 -2.50
N CYS A 267 -2.88 7.92 -3.40
CA CYS A 267 -2.65 8.29 -4.79
C CYS A 267 -3.91 8.84 -5.45
N PHE A 268 -3.75 9.61 -6.51
CA PHE A 268 -4.87 10.08 -7.33
C PHE A 268 -5.15 9.12 -8.49
N SER A 269 -6.40 9.10 -8.96
CA SER A 269 -6.74 8.61 -10.29
C SER A 269 -6.00 9.43 -11.37
N PRO A 270 -5.83 8.89 -12.60
CA PRO A 270 -5.11 9.60 -13.66
C PRO A 270 -5.69 10.95 -14.05
N ASP A 271 -7.00 11.11 -13.87
CA ASP A 271 -7.73 12.37 -14.12
C ASP A 271 -7.82 13.28 -12.89
N TYR A 272 -7.20 12.89 -11.77
CA TYR A 272 -7.20 13.61 -10.49
C TYR A 272 -8.57 13.85 -9.87
N LYS A 273 -9.62 13.15 -10.32
CA LYS A 273 -10.99 13.28 -9.78
C LYS A 273 -11.27 12.36 -8.61
N THR A 274 -10.42 11.38 -8.35
CA THR A 274 -10.54 10.48 -7.21
C THR A 274 -9.23 10.45 -6.44
N LEU A 275 -9.30 10.68 -5.13
CA LEU A 275 -8.21 10.41 -4.21
C LEU A 275 -8.45 9.06 -3.56
N TYR A 276 -7.47 8.17 -3.66
CA TYR A 276 -7.43 6.92 -2.91
C TYR A 276 -6.55 7.12 -1.68
N VAL A 277 -7.01 6.66 -0.52
CA VAL A 277 -6.26 6.70 0.74
C VAL A 277 -6.41 5.36 1.44
N ILE A 278 -5.28 4.82 1.88
CA ILE A 278 -5.23 3.60 2.68
C ILE A 278 -5.47 3.95 4.14
N SER A 279 -6.38 3.20 4.77
CA SER A 279 -6.54 3.13 6.22
C SER A 279 -5.96 1.79 6.68
N THR A 280 -4.82 1.84 7.36
CA THR A 280 -4.05 0.67 7.80
C THR A 280 -4.65 0.06 9.06
N GLY A 281 -3.88 -0.23 10.09
CA GLY A 281 -4.37 -0.71 11.36
C GLY A 281 -3.73 0.09 12.49
N ARG A 282 -4.21 -0.18 13.71
CA ARG A 282 -3.81 0.52 14.94
C ARG A 282 -2.36 1.00 14.95
N GLY A 283 -2.20 2.32 14.99
CA GLY A 283 -0.94 3.01 15.14
C GLY A 283 -0.38 3.00 16.57
N PRO A 284 0.87 3.45 16.73
CA PRO A 284 1.49 3.66 18.04
C PRO A 284 0.68 4.63 18.90
N GLY A 285 0.48 4.27 20.17
CA GLY A 285 -0.17 5.15 21.13
C GLY A 285 -1.69 5.28 21.00
N ASP A 286 -2.31 4.65 20.01
CA ASP A 286 -3.75 4.72 19.81
C ASP A 286 -4.52 4.04 20.94
N ALA A 287 -5.62 4.67 21.34
CA ALA A 287 -6.57 4.10 22.29
C ALA A 287 -7.59 3.17 21.61
N GLY A 288 -7.92 3.44 20.34
CA GLY A 288 -8.90 2.70 19.55
C GLY A 288 -8.35 1.49 18.78
N LEU A 289 -9.21 0.89 17.95
CA LEU A 289 -8.86 -0.23 17.08
C LEU A 289 -8.04 0.19 15.85
N GLY A 290 -8.03 1.49 15.54
CA GLY A 290 -7.41 2.03 14.34
C GLY A 290 -8.15 1.69 13.06
N GLY A 291 -7.43 1.76 11.93
CA GLY A 291 -7.92 1.34 10.62
C GLY A 291 -8.21 -0.16 10.49
N GLN A 292 -8.86 -0.54 9.39
CA GLN A 292 -9.27 -1.92 9.11
C GLN A 292 -8.49 -2.60 7.96
N ARG A 293 -7.36 -2.04 7.54
CA ARG A 293 -6.57 -2.47 6.37
C ARG A 293 -7.43 -2.44 5.11
N VAL A 294 -7.90 -1.25 4.77
CA VAL A 294 -8.87 -0.98 3.70
C VAL A 294 -8.37 0.18 2.86
N VAL A 295 -8.64 0.15 1.56
CA VAL A 295 -8.41 1.29 0.67
C VAL A 295 -9.74 2.00 0.48
N PHE A 296 -9.79 3.30 0.78
CA PHE A 296 -10.94 4.16 0.52
C PHE A 296 -10.71 4.99 -0.73
N ALA A 297 -11.79 5.32 -1.44
CA ALA A 297 -11.82 6.29 -2.51
C ALA A 297 -12.68 7.48 -2.08
N PHE A 298 -12.26 8.68 -2.49
CA PHE A 298 -12.96 9.93 -2.27
C PHE A 298 -13.02 10.70 -3.58
N ASP A 299 -14.14 11.35 -3.86
CA ASP A 299 -14.23 12.26 -4.99
C ASP A 299 -13.53 13.57 -4.63
N VAL A 300 -12.68 14.07 -5.53
CA VAL A 300 -11.98 15.34 -5.36
C VAL A 300 -12.92 16.47 -5.79
N ASP A 301 -13.18 17.40 -4.89
CA ASP A 301 -14.05 18.56 -5.12
C ASP A 301 -13.31 19.86 -4.78
N GLY A 302 -12.75 20.49 -5.81
CA GLY A 302 -11.91 21.68 -5.66
C GLY A 302 -10.69 21.43 -4.77
N VAL A 303 -10.68 22.03 -3.57
CA VAL A 303 -9.58 21.92 -2.60
C VAL A 303 -9.83 20.85 -1.52
N GLY A 304 -10.98 20.18 -1.57
CA GLY A 304 -11.39 19.18 -0.58
C GLY A 304 -11.80 17.86 -1.23
N VAL A 305 -12.39 16.99 -0.41
CA VAL A 305 -12.87 15.67 -0.85
C VAL A 305 -14.24 15.33 -0.26
N GLY A 306 -14.98 14.48 -0.96
CA GLY A 306 -16.30 13.99 -0.56
C GLY A 306 -16.57 12.56 -1.03
N ASN A 307 -17.81 12.10 -0.85
CA ASN A 307 -18.30 10.80 -1.34
C ASN A 307 -17.38 9.61 -1.01
N GLN A 308 -17.00 9.50 0.27
CA GLN A 308 -16.17 8.40 0.76
C GLN A 308 -16.84 7.05 0.48
N ARG A 309 -16.06 6.14 -0.11
CA ARG A 309 -16.48 4.76 -0.36
C ARG A 309 -15.30 3.81 -0.17
N GLN A 310 -15.58 2.61 0.30
CA GLN A 310 -14.58 1.55 0.29
C GLN A 310 -14.30 1.15 -1.17
N PHE A 311 -13.02 1.18 -1.57
CA PHE A 311 -12.57 0.69 -2.87
C PHE A 311 -12.25 -0.80 -2.84
N THR A 312 -11.49 -1.25 -1.85
CA THR A 312 -11.23 -2.68 -1.61
C THR A 312 -10.99 -2.95 -0.13
N ASP A 313 -11.44 -4.11 0.35
CA ASP A 313 -11.11 -4.64 1.67
C ASP A 313 -9.79 -5.43 1.70
N MET A 314 -9.05 -5.51 0.60
CA MET A 314 -7.78 -6.24 0.51
C MET A 314 -7.89 -7.73 0.89
N MET A 315 -9.06 -8.35 0.72
CA MET A 315 -9.23 -9.79 0.86
C MET A 315 -8.82 -10.51 -0.44
N VAL A 316 -7.89 -11.44 -0.35
CA VAL A 316 -7.45 -12.30 -1.46
C VAL A 316 -7.47 -13.75 -0.98
N ASP A 317 -8.29 -14.60 -1.58
CA ASP A 317 -8.40 -16.02 -1.24
C ASP A 317 -8.62 -16.30 0.27
N GLY A 318 -9.40 -15.43 0.94
CA GLY A 318 -9.64 -15.51 2.38
C GLY A 318 -8.51 -14.96 3.27
N VAL A 319 -7.43 -14.45 2.67
CA VAL A 319 -6.32 -13.79 3.37
C VAL A 319 -6.51 -12.27 3.34
N LYS A 320 -6.55 -11.66 4.53
CA LYS A 320 -6.57 -10.21 4.69
C LYS A 320 -5.16 -9.65 4.46
N CYS A 321 -4.91 -9.11 3.28
CA CYS A 321 -3.65 -8.48 2.92
C CYS A 321 -3.59 -7.06 3.52
N GLY A 322 -2.44 -6.65 4.07
CA GLY A 322 -2.25 -5.29 4.57
C GLY A 322 -1.82 -4.36 3.44
N PRO A 323 -2.63 -3.37 3.03
CA PRO A 323 -2.16 -2.32 2.13
C PRO A 323 -1.23 -1.36 2.88
N ASP A 324 -0.26 -0.76 2.18
CA ASP A 324 0.67 0.22 2.75
C ASP A 324 0.85 1.38 1.74
N GLY A 325 1.80 1.31 0.80
CA GLY A 325 1.89 2.21 -0.36
C GLY A 325 1.14 1.75 -1.62
N MET A 326 0.72 2.71 -2.47
CA MET A 326 0.05 2.42 -3.76
C MET A 326 0.26 3.49 -4.83
N ARG A 327 0.10 3.10 -6.10
CA ARG A 327 0.09 4.02 -7.26
C ARG A 327 -0.94 3.60 -8.30
N ALA A 328 -1.49 4.59 -9.02
CA ALA A 328 -2.33 4.36 -10.20
C ALA A 328 -1.49 4.29 -11.48
N ASP A 329 -1.89 3.43 -12.40
CA ASP A 329 -1.41 3.46 -13.78
C ASP A 329 -2.30 4.34 -14.68
N VAL A 330 -1.86 4.59 -15.92
CA VAL A 330 -2.57 5.46 -16.88
C VAL A 330 -3.96 4.95 -17.29
N PHE A 331 -4.30 3.69 -17.03
CA PHE A 331 -5.64 3.14 -17.26
C PHE A 331 -6.53 3.22 -16.02
N GLY A 332 -6.00 3.74 -14.90
CA GLY A 332 -6.70 3.85 -13.62
C GLY A 332 -6.69 2.57 -12.80
N ASN A 333 -5.88 1.56 -13.17
CA ASN A 333 -5.69 0.41 -12.29
C ASN A 333 -4.85 0.85 -11.08
N LEU A 334 -5.20 0.34 -9.90
CA LEU A 334 -4.42 0.55 -8.70
C LEU A 334 -3.46 -0.61 -8.47
N TRP A 335 -2.19 -0.26 -8.36
CA TRP A 335 -1.12 -1.13 -7.93
C TRP A 335 -0.88 -0.86 -6.44
N ILE A 336 -1.15 -1.86 -5.61
CA ILE A 336 -1.20 -1.70 -4.15
C ILE A 336 -0.21 -2.68 -3.54
N SER A 337 0.67 -2.20 -2.67
CA SER A 337 1.57 -3.06 -1.93
C SER A 337 0.79 -4.00 -1.00
N SER A 338 1.38 -5.15 -0.69
CA SER A 338 0.75 -6.20 0.12
C SER A 338 1.69 -6.67 1.20
N ASN A 339 1.34 -6.33 2.44
CA ASN A 339 1.91 -6.81 3.68
C ASN A 339 1.08 -7.97 4.20
N ALA A 340 1.48 -9.19 3.85
CA ALA A 340 0.74 -10.41 4.15
C ALA A 340 1.71 -11.59 4.35
N PRO A 341 1.22 -12.74 4.87
CA PRO A 341 2.03 -13.97 4.94
C PRO A 341 2.64 -14.37 3.59
N LEU A 342 3.68 -15.20 3.64
CA LEU A 342 4.38 -15.68 2.45
C LEU A 342 3.41 -16.22 1.39
N GLY A 343 3.65 -15.85 0.14
CA GLY A 343 2.76 -16.13 -0.99
C GLY A 343 1.71 -15.07 -1.24
N TYR A 344 1.40 -14.21 -0.26
CA TYR A 344 0.49 -13.07 -0.40
C TYR A 344 1.19 -11.71 -0.27
N GLY A 345 2.45 -11.68 0.19
CA GLY A 345 3.29 -10.50 0.16
C GLY A 345 3.68 -10.10 -1.27
N GLY A 346 3.84 -8.80 -1.52
CA GLY A 346 4.22 -8.26 -2.83
C GLY A 346 3.30 -7.14 -3.31
N ALA A 347 2.70 -7.24 -4.49
CA ALA A 347 1.79 -6.23 -5.00
C ALA A 347 0.52 -6.85 -5.61
N LEU A 348 -0.60 -6.13 -5.48
CA LEU A 348 -1.87 -6.44 -6.12
C LEU A 348 -2.15 -5.41 -7.21
N CYS A 349 -2.72 -5.83 -8.34
CA CYS A 349 -3.24 -4.93 -9.37
C CYS A 349 -4.76 -5.06 -9.43
N LEU A 350 -5.48 -3.97 -9.15
CA LEU A 350 -6.95 -3.92 -9.17
C LEU A 350 -7.42 -2.97 -10.27
N SER A 351 -8.50 -3.31 -10.98
CA SER A 351 -9.12 -2.43 -11.97
C SER A 351 -9.70 -1.17 -11.31
N PRO A 352 -10.07 -0.12 -12.08
CA PRO A 352 -10.72 1.07 -11.52
C PRO A 352 -12.05 0.77 -10.78
N GLN A 353 -12.63 -0.41 -10.97
CA GLN A 353 -13.84 -0.89 -10.31
C GLN A 353 -13.55 -1.78 -9.08
N GLY A 354 -12.28 -1.92 -8.68
CA GLY A 354 -11.87 -2.73 -7.54
C GLY A 354 -11.76 -4.23 -7.82
N LYS A 355 -11.80 -4.66 -9.09
CA LYS A 355 -11.64 -6.07 -9.46
C LYS A 355 -10.16 -6.46 -9.44
N LEU A 356 -9.78 -7.51 -8.70
CA LEU A 356 -8.42 -8.05 -8.73
C LEU A 356 -8.08 -8.60 -10.12
N LEU A 357 -7.06 -8.03 -10.76
CA LEU A 357 -6.55 -8.43 -12.07
C LEU A 357 -5.37 -9.39 -11.95
N GLY A 358 -4.44 -9.11 -11.04
CA GLY A 358 -3.23 -9.91 -10.90
C GLY A 358 -2.49 -9.64 -9.60
N ARG A 359 -1.48 -10.47 -9.35
CA ARG A 359 -0.61 -10.39 -8.17
C ARG A 359 0.84 -10.54 -8.58
N ILE A 360 1.72 -9.81 -7.92
CA ILE A 360 3.17 -10.01 -7.96
C ILE A 360 3.57 -10.51 -6.59
N ARG A 361 4.03 -11.76 -6.48
CA ARG A 361 4.44 -12.36 -5.20
C ARG A 361 5.91 -12.04 -4.95
N LEU A 362 6.23 -11.56 -3.76
CA LEU A 362 7.60 -11.32 -3.32
C LEU A 362 7.95 -12.24 -2.14
N PRO A 363 9.24 -12.60 -1.96
CA PRO A 363 9.71 -13.33 -0.79
C PRO A 363 9.70 -12.49 0.50
N GLU A 364 9.30 -11.23 0.40
CA GLU A 364 9.35 -10.23 1.45
C GLU A 364 8.02 -9.44 1.45
N VAL A 365 7.69 -8.92 2.62
CA VAL A 365 6.57 -7.98 2.82
C VAL A 365 6.91 -6.70 2.05
N CYS A 366 5.99 -6.24 1.21
CA CYS A 366 6.18 -5.12 0.30
C CYS A 366 5.53 -3.87 0.88
N ALA A 367 6.34 -2.90 1.27
CA ALA A 367 5.87 -1.69 1.94
C ALA A 367 5.31 -0.70 0.90
N ASN A 368 5.98 -0.51 -0.24
CA ASN A 368 5.57 0.53 -1.19
C ASN A 368 6.04 0.23 -2.62
N LEU A 369 5.53 0.99 -3.59
CA LEU A 369 5.82 0.81 -5.01
C LEU A 369 5.75 2.13 -5.79
N ALA A 370 6.47 2.18 -6.91
CA ALA A 370 6.46 3.34 -7.81
C ALA A 370 6.74 2.93 -9.26
N PHE A 371 6.17 3.69 -10.20
CA PHE A 371 6.46 3.53 -11.61
C PHE A 371 7.62 4.43 -12.03
N GLY A 372 8.66 3.85 -12.62
CA GLY A 372 9.84 4.57 -13.06
C GLY A 372 10.45 4.03 -14.34
N GLY A 373 11.73 4.33 -14.54
CA GLY A 373 12.41 4.13 -15.82
C GLY A 373 12.06 5.23 -16.83
N PRO A 374 12.82 5.36 -17.93
CA PRO A 374 12.64 6.43 -18.91
C PRO A 374 11.24 6.49 -19.55
N LYS A 375 10.52 5.36 -19.57
CA LYS A 375 9.16 5.26 -20.10
C LYS A 375 8.09 5.12 -19.01
N ARG A 376 8.47 5.19 -17.73
CA ARG A 376 7.56 5.00 -16.57
C ARG A 376 6.84 3.64 -16.58
N ASP A 377 7.44 2.64 -17.22
CA ASP A 377 6.95 1.28 -17.47
C ASP A 377 7.76 0.23 -16.66
N ARG A 378 8.37 0.68 -15.56
CA ARG A 378 9.05 -0.18 -14.58
C ARG A 378 8.38 -0.01 -13.24
N LEU A 379 7.72 -1.04 -12.75
CA LEU A 379 7.17 -1.07 -11.40
C LEU A 379 8.29 -1.46 -10.43
N PHE A 380 8.77 -0.50 -9.67
CA PHE A 380 9.67 -0.71 -8.55
C PHE A 380 8.87 -1.01 -7.29
N MET A 381 9.37 -1.92 -6.45
CA MET A 381 8.73 -2.34 -5.20
C MET A 381 9.78 -2.36 -4.10
N THR A 382 9.56 -1.61 -3.03
CA THR A 382 10.38 -1.66 -1.82
C THR A 382 9.78 -2.68 -0.88
N ALA A 383 10.50 -3.75 -0.62
CA ALA A 383 9.99 -4.87 0.17
C ALA A 383 10.97 -5.25 1.26
N SER A 384 10.64 -4.87 2.49
CA SER A 384 11.41 -5.14 3.71
C SER A 384 12.88 -4.75 3.57
N GLN A 385 13.76 -5.65 3.13
CA GLN A 385 15.20 -5.41 3.04
C GLN A 385 15.68 -5.12 1.62
N SER A 386 14.79 -5.18 0.63
CA SER A 386 15.15 -5.28 -0.78
C SER A 386 14.39 -4.30 -1.68
N LEU A 387 15.01 -4.01 -2.84
CA LEU A 387 14.36 -3.32 -3.96
C LEU A 387 14.13 -4.33 -5.10
N PHE A 388 12.88 -4.44 -5.54
CA PHE A 388 12.49 -5.25 -6.69
C PHE A 388 12.03 -4.38 -7.86
N MET A 389 12.04 -4.95 -9.06
CA MET A 389 11.52 -4.32 -10.26
C MET A 389 10.87 -5.34 -11.20
N LEU A 390 9.76 -4.94 -11.81
CA LEU A 390 9.09 -5.65 -12.90
C LEU A 390 8.81 -4.69 -14.05
N GLN A 391 9.08 -5.10 -15.29
CA GLN A 391 8.65 -4.35 -16.46
C GLN A 391 7.15 -4.53 -16.71
N THR A 392 6.45 -3.43 -17.01
CA THR A 392 5.03 -3.42 -17.36
C THR A 392 4.83 -2.97 -18.81
N THR A 393 3.60 -3.14 -19.32
CA THR A 393 3.11 -2.56 -20.59
C THR A 393 2.17 -1.39 -20.37
N THR A 394 1.97 -1.01 -19.11
CA THR A 394 1.33 0.25 -18.69
C THR A 394 2.37 1.24 -18.17
N GLN A 395 1.95 2.47 -17.90
CA GLN A 395 2.76 3.54 -17.34
C GLN A 395 2.16 4.05 -16.02
N GLY A 396 2.99 4.56 -15.12
CA GLY A 396 2.52 5.30 -13.95
C GLY A 396 1.81 6.60 -14.31
N ALA A 397 0.72 6.92 -13.62
CA ALA A 397 -0.11 8.08 -13.94
C ALA A 397 0.45 9.43 -13.46
N ALA A 398 0.93 9.51 -12.21
CA ALA A 398 1.33 10.76 -11.54
C ALA A 398 2.85 10.80 -11.28
N PRO A 399 3.54 11.96 -11.33
CA PRO A 399 4.98 12.06 -11.06
C PRO A 399 5.45 11.40 -9.74
N GLY A 400 6.74 11.08 -9.69
CA GLY A 400 7.28 10.14 -8.70
C GLY A 400 6.91 8.71 -9.04
#